data_AF-A0A818XEU3-F1
#
_entry.id   AF-A0A818XEU3-F1
#
_cell.length_a   1.000
_cell.length_b   1.000
_cell.length_c   1.000
_cell.angle_alpha   90.00
_cell.angle_beta   90.00
_cell.angle_gamma   90.00
#
_symmetry.space_group_name_H-M   'P 1'
#
loop_
_entity.id
_entity.type
_entity.pdbx_description
1 polymer ?
#
loop_
_entity_poly.entity_id
_entity_poly.type
_entity_poly.pdbx_seq_one_letter_code
_entity_poly.pdbx_strand_id
1 'polypeptide(L)'
;MLTFHYVPILCKPRNYLINISGFLSQSYLLLACIDRYLISANESSYRRINTIPMANRIIMFTIMFWLTILSHKLVYSNISSPHQFCFYSGASYTFLISLHNLILSGSILSILMATFSILTLKIIRQIRRQTRSCGRRHHCADLFPYRFFF
;
A
#
# COMPACT_ATOMS: atom_id res chain seq x y z
N MET A 1 36.81 -20.05 6.53
CA MET A 1 35.73 -21.06 6.66
C MET A 1 34.52 -20.62 7.50
N LEU A 2 34.48 -19.42 8.12
CA LEU A 2 33.32 -18.95 8.90
C LEU A 2 32.19 -18.30 8.08
N THR A 3 32.40 -18.01 6.79
CA THR A 3 31.40 -17.35 5.93
C THR A 3 30.27 -18.28 5.47
N PHE A 4 30.47 -19.60 5.47
CA PHE A 4 29.49 -20.56 4.93
C PHE A 4 28.31 -20.87 5.89
N HIS A 5 28.50 -20.76 7.21
CA HIS A 5 27.44 -21.03 8.18
C HIS A 5 26.49 -19.84 8.39
N TYR A 6 26.87 -18.63 7.96
CA TYR A 6 26.09 -17.41 8.17
C TYR A 6 24.98 -17.22 7.12
N VAL A 7 25.20 -17.70 5.89
CA VAL A 7 24.26 -17.60 4.76
C VAL A 7 22.87 -18.16 5.07
N PRO A 8 22.69 -19.36 5.67
CA PRO A 8 21.36 -19.91 5.92
C PRO A 8 20.55 -19.13 6.98
N ILE A 9 21.21 -18.61 8.01
CA ILE A 9 20.54 -17.91 9.12
C ILE A 9 19.98 -16.56 8.63
N LEU A 10 20.71 -15.85 7.77
CA LEU A 10 20.27 -14.58 7.21
C LEU A 10 19.22 -14.71 6.11
N CYS A 11 19.15 -15.86 5.45
CA CYS A 11 18.29 -16.02 4.29
C CYS A 11 16.80 -15.91 4.64
N LYS A 12 16.38 -16.48 5.78
CA LYS A 12 15.00 -16.39 6.29
C LYS A 12 14.56 -14.94 6.59
N PRO A 13 15.25 -14.16 7.45
CA PRO A 13 14.85 -12.79 7.75
C PRO A 13 14.97 -11.89 6.53
N ARG A 14 15.97 -12.08 5.66
CA ARG A 14 16.09 -11.30 4.42
C ARG A 14 14.89 -11.49 3.50
N ASN A 15 14.49 -12.74 3.25
CA ASN A 15 13.33 -13.02 2.41
C ASN A 15 12.04 -12.48 3.05
N TYR A 16 11.89 -12.61 4.37
CA TYR A 16 10.77 -12.03 5.12
C TYR A 16 10.71 -10.50 4.97
N LEU A 17 11.84 -9.80 5.16
CA LEU A 17 11.95 -8.35 5.04
C LEU A 17 11.63 -7.85 3.63
N ILE A 18 12.13 -8.53 2.59
CA ILE A 18 11.80 -8.20 1.20
C ILE A 18 10.30 -8.34 0.96
N ASN A 19 9.69 -9.44 1.39
CA ASN A 19 8.26 -9.66 1.24
C ASN A 19 7.45 -8.56 1.96
N ILE A 20 7.71 -8.31 3.25
CA ILE A 20 6.95 -7.32 4.01
C ILE A 20 7.13 -5.90 3.45
N SER A 21 8.33 -5.53 3.03
CA SER A 21 8.59 -4.23 2.40
C SER A 21 7.77 -4.06 1.11
N GLY A 22 7.63 -5.12 0.31
CA GLY A 22 6.77 -5.15 -0.88
C GLY A 22 5.30 -4.88 -0.54
N PHE A 23 4.73 -5.60 0.42
CA PHE A 23 3.33 -5.38 0.84
C PHE A 23 3.10 -4.01 1.49
N LEU A 24 4.05 -3.53 2.30
CA LEU A 24 3.96 -2.21 2.92
C LEU A 24 4.02 -1.09 1.88
N SER A 25 4.94 -1.16 0.93
CA SER A 25 5.06 -0.14 -0.13
C SER A 25 3.77 -0.02 -0.96
N GLN A 26 3.16 -1.14 -1.36
CA GLN A 26 1.88 -1.14 -2.06
C GLN A 26 0.74 -0.58 -1.20
N SER A 27 0.72 -0.93 0.09
CA SER A 27 -0.29 -0.43 1.03
C SER A 27 -0.17 1.08 1.25
N TYR A 28 1.05 1.61 1.32
CA TYR A 28 1.27 3.06 1.43
C TYR A 28 0.89 3.80 0.16
N LEU A 29 1.12 3.22 -1.02
CA LEU A 29 0.61 3.78 -2.27
C LEU A 29 -0.92 3.84 -2.26
N LEU A 30 -1.59 2.78 -1.83
CA LEU A 30 -3.04 2.77 -1.69
C LEU A 30 -3.53 3.82 -0.69
N LEU A 31 -2.91 3.92 0.48
CA LEU A 31 -3.23 4.94 1.48
C LEU A 31 -3.02 6.36 0.94
N ALA A 32 -1.96 6.60 0.17
CA ALA A 32 -1.74 7.90 -0.49
C ALA A 32 -2.81 8.21 -1.55
N CYS A 33 -3.29 7.21 -2.29
CA CYS A 33 -4.42 7.37 -3.21
C CYS A 33 -5.70 7.72 -2.47
N ILE A 34 -5.97 7.07 -1.33
CA ILE A 34 -7.14 7.34 -0.49
C ILE A 34 -7.04 8.76 0.11
N ASP A 35 -5.88 9.15 0.63
CA ASP A 35 -5.66 10.49 1.17
C ASP A 35 -5.94 11.58 0.13
N ARG A 36 -5.37 11.45 -1.08
CA ARG A 36 -5.65 12.38 -2.19
C ARG A 36 -7.13 12.41 -2.58
N TYR A 37 -7.80 11.27 -2.55
CA TYR A 37 -9.24 11.20 -2.80
C TYR A 37 -10.03 11.96 -1.72
N LEU A 38 -9.72 11.74 -0.44
CA LEU A 38 -10.38 12.41 0.69
C LEU A 38 -10.16 13.93 0.68
N ILE A 39 -8.96 14.40 0.33
CA ILE A 39 -8.67 15.83 0.18
C ILE A 39 -9.47 16.45 -0.98
N SER A 40 -9.65 15.69 -2.07
CA SER A 40 -10.37 16.15 -3.25
C SER A 40 -11.89 16.13 -3.07
N ALA A 41 -12.41 15.31 -2.16
CA ALA A 41 -13.83 15.24 -1.85
C ALA A 41 -14.26 16.49 -1.04
N ASN A 42 -15.32 17.16 -1.50
CA ASN A 42 -15.79 18.41 -0.87
C ASN A 42 -16.72 18.18 0.33
N GLU A 43 -16.89 16.94 0.80
CA GLU A 43 -17.77 16.68 1.94
C GLU A 43 -17.03 16.88 3.26
N SER A 44 -17.68 17.59 4.19
CA SER A 44 -17.15 17.87 5.53
C SER A 44 -16.88 16.59 6.34
N SER A 45 -17.66 15.53 6.11
CA SER A 45 -17.50 14.22 6.76
C SER A 45 -16.12 13.60 6.46
N TYR A 46 -15.65 13.66 5.21
CA TYR A 46 -14.35 13.10 4.82
C TYR A 46 -13.17 13.89 5.40
N ARG A 47 -13.31 15.22 5.53
CA ARG A 47 -12.28 16.07 6.15
C ARG A 47 -12.02 15.71 7.62
N ARG A 48 -13.03 15.26 8.36
CA ARG A 48 -12.87 14.84 9.75
C ARG A 48 -12.00 13.58 9.89
N ILE A 49 -12.01 12.71 8.88
CA ILE A 49 -11.23 11.47 8.86
C ILE A 49 -9.76 11.77 8.53
N ASN A 50 -9.50 12.78 7.69
CA ASN A 50 -8.16 13.17 7.29
C ASN A 50 -7.42 14.02 8.34
N THR A 51 -7.27 13.47 9.55
CA THR A 51 -6.47 14.07 10.62
C THR A 51 -5.17 13.30 10.79
N ILE A 52 -4.07 14.01 11.05
CA ILE A 52 -2.74 13.44 11.33
C ILE A 52 -2.79 12.29 12.36
N PRO A 53 -3.47 12.40 13.53
CA PRO A 53 -3.54 11.30 14.48
C PRO A 53 -4.24 10.06 13.92
N MET A 54 -5.25 10.23 13.07
CA MET A 54 -5.93 9.10 12.43
C MET A 54 -5.05 8.43 11.38
N ALA A 55 -4.34 9.21 10.57
CA ALA A 55 -3.38 8.69 9.60
C ALA A 55 -2.30 7.83 10.28
N ASN A 56 -1.74 8.30 11.40
CA ASN A 56 -0.76 7.54 12.18
C ASN A 56 -1.32 6.22 12.74
N ARG A 57 -2.57 6.21 13.22
CA ARG A 57 -3.23 4.98 13.68
C ARG A 57 -3.44 3.98 12.54
N ILE A 58 -3.83 4.44 11.37
CA ILE A 58 -4.02 3.59 10.19
C ILE A 58 -2.68 2.99 9.76
N ILE A 59 -1.61 3.79 9.68
CA ILE A 59 -0.26 3.31 9.34
C ILE A 59 0.21 2.24 10.34
N MET A 60 0.08 2.50 11.63
CA MET A 60 0.46 1.54 12.68
C MET A 60 -0.34 0.23 12.55
N PHE A 61 -1.66 0.34 12.33
CA PHE A 61 -2.52 -0.82 12.12
C PHE A 61 -2.10 -1.62 10.88
N THR A 62 -1.82 -0.94 9.75
CA THR A 62 -1.35 -1.58 8.52
C THR A 62 -0.04 -2.34 8.73
N ILE A 63 0.93 -1.75 9.45
CA ILE A 63 2.20 -2.42 9.76
C ILE A 63 1.96 -3.68 10.60
N MET A 64 1.20 -3.56 11.69
CA MET A 64 0.91 -4.69 12.58
C MET A 64 0.14 -5.81 11.87
N PHE A 65 -0.81 -5.45 11.02
CA PHE A 65 -1.60 -6.37 10.21
C PHE A 65 -0.71 -7.20 9.28
N TRP A 66 0.18 -6.55 8.52
CA TRP A 66 1.09 -7.25 7.61
C TRP A 66 2.16 -8.07 8.33
N LEU A 67 2.70 -7.58 9.46
CA LEU A 67 3.62 -8.36 10.29
C LEU A 67 2.97 -9.67 10.76
N THR A 68 1.72 -9.58 11.24
CA THR A 68 0.94 -10.73 11.72
C THR A 68 0.63 -11.70 10.60
N ILE A 69 0.11 -11.20 9.46
CA ILE A 69 -0.21 -12.04 8.32
C ILE A 69 1.05 -12.73 7.79
N LEU A 70 2.17 -12.04 7.63
CA LEU A 70 3.36 -12.65 7.03
C LEU A 70 4.17 -13.52 8.00
N SER A 71 3.85 -13.50 9.30
CA SER A 71 4.56 -14.28 10.34
C SER A 71 4.66 -15.77 9.99
N HIS A 72 3.61 -16.37 9.39
CA HIS A 72 3.62 -17.77 8.98
C HIS A 72 4.75 -18.10 7.98
N LYS A 73 5.12 -17.18 7.06
CA LYS A 73 6.20 -17.41 6.10
C LYS A 73 7.55 -17.63 6.79
N LEU A 74 7.76 -17.03 7.97
CA LEU A 74 8.99 -17.20 8.73
C LEU A 74 9.08 -18.61 9.32
N VAL A 75 7.97 -19.14 9.84
CA VAL A 75 7.89 -20.47 10.47
C VAL A 75 8.08 -21.60 9.44
N TYR A 76 7.42 -21.50 8.28
CA TYR A 76 7.43 -22.58 7.28
C TYR A 76 8.56 -22.49 6.24
N SER A 77 9.47 -21.52 6.39
CA SER A 77 10.67 -21.44 5.55
C SER A 77 11.67 -22.52 5.97
N ASN A 78 12.09 -23.36 5.03
CA ASN A 78 13.05 -24.42 5.27
C ASN A 78 14.28 -24.27 4.37
N ILE A 79 15.42 -24.76 4.84
CA ILE A 79 16.68 -24.68 4.09
C ILE A 79 16.88 -26.07 3.50
N SER A 80 16.87 -26.17 2.15
CA SER A 80 17.14 -27.43 1.46
C SER A 80 18.63 -27.50 1.10
N SER A 81 19.36 -28.47 1.65
CA SER A 81 20.70 -28.85 1.17
C SER A 81 20.58 -29.73 -0.08
N PRO A 82 21.43 -29.61 -1.11
CA PRO A 82 22.82 -29.10 -1.07
C PRO A 82 23.02 -27.66 -1.58
N HIS A 83 22.06 -27.07 -2.30
CA HIS A 83 22.29 -25.81 -3.02
C HIS A 83 22.11 -24.53 -2.19
N GLN A 84 21.86 -24.63 -0.88
CA GLN A 84 21.71 -23.49 0.05
C GLN A 84 20.64 -22.46 -0.36
N PHE A 85 19.69 -22.83 -1.21
CA PHE A 85 18.56 -21.98 -1.54
C PHE A 85 17.49 -22.09 -0.44
N CYS A 86 16.93 -20.94 -0.06
CA CYS A 86 15.73 -20.92 0.79
C CYS A 86 14.50 -21.18 -0.06
N PHE A 87 13.89 -22.33 0.17
CA PHE A 87 12.60 -22.68 -0.41
C PHE A 87 11.58 -22.95 0.70
N TYR A 88 10.32 -22.79 0.38
CA TYR A 88 9.27 -23.21 1.29
C TYR A 88 9.18 -24.74 1.28
N SER A 89 9.09 -25.38 2.46
CA SER A 89 8.94 -26.83 2.50
C SER A 89 7.56 -27.24 2.04
N GLY A 90 7.49 -28.15 1.06
CA GLY A 90 6.26 -28.77 0.60
C GLY A 90 5.64 -28.06 -0.60
N ALA A 91 5.25 -28.88 -1.58
CA ALA A 91 4.58 -28.41 -2.80
C ALA A 91 3.24 -27.73 -2.49
N SER A 92 2.44 -28.32 -1.58
CA SER A 92 1.13 -27.80 -1.19
C SER A 92 1.23 -26.41 -0.55
N TYR A 93 2.21 -26.18 0.32
CA TYR A 93 2.39 -24.90 0.98
C TYR A 93 2.92 -23.82 0.02
N THR A 94 3.83 -24.19 -0.88
CA THR A 94 4.31 -23.30 -1.95
C THR A 94 3.16 -22.86 -2.86
N PHE A 95 2.25 -23.77 -3.20
CA PHE A 95 1.04 -23.45 -3.95
C PHE A 95 0.14 -22.46 -3.19
N LEU A 96 -0.13 -22.70 -1.90
CA LEU A 96 -0.94 -21.80 -1.07
C LEU A 96 -0.35 -20.40 -0.95
N ILE A 97 0.97 -20.27 -0.72
CA ILE A 97 1.66 -18.97 -0.70
C ILE A 97 1.53 -18.28 -2.05
N SER A 98 1.74 -19.02 -3.15
CA SER A 98 1.71 -18.43 -4.50
C SER A 98 0.33 -17.88 -4.81
N LEU A 99 -0.71 -18.65 -4.47
CA LEU A 99 -2.10 -18.23 -4.59
C LEU A 99 -2.40 -17.00 -3.71
N HIS A 100 -1.93 -17.02 -2.45
CA HIS A 100 -2.11 -15.90 -1.52
C HIS A 100 -1.45 -14.61 -2.03
N ASN A 101 -0.22 -14.69 -2.53
CA ASN A 101 0.47 -13.55 -3.13
C ASN A 101 -0.29 -13.07 -4.38
N LEU A 102 -0.70 -13.97 -5.28
CA LEU A 102 -1.44 -13.61 -6.49
C LEU A 102 -2.74 -12.86 -6.16
N ILE A 103 -3.53 -13.37 -5.21
CA ILE A 103 -4.82 -12.77 -4.85
C ILE A 103 -4.62 -11.44 -4.12
N LEU A 104 -3.79 -11.41 -3.07
CA LEU A 104 -3.63 -10.20 -2.26
C LEU A 104 -2.80 -9.13 -2.96
N SER A 105 -1.55 -9.43 -3.33
CA SER A 105 -0.66 -8.41 -3.93
C SER A 105 -1.01 -8.17 -5.40
N GLY A 106 -1.38 -9.23 -6.13
CA GLY A 106 -1.66 -9.12 -7.56
C GLY A 106 -3.01 -8.48 -7.83
N SER A 107 -4.09 -9.06 -7.31
CA SER A 107 -5.44 -8.66 -7.69
C SER A 107 -6.00 -7.54 -6.81
N ILE A 108 -6.12 -7.76 -5.50
CA ILE A 108 -6.91 -6.88 -4.62
C ILE A 108 -6.28 -5.50 -4.50
N LEU A 109 -5.00 -5.42 -4.11
CA LEU A 109 -4.29 -4.14 -3.94
C LEU A 109 -4.24 -3.36 -5.27
N SER A 110 -3.96 -4.02 -6.39
CA SER A 110 -3.89 -3.39 -7.71
C SER A 110 -5.25 -2.85 -8.17
N ILE A 111 -6.34 -3.62 -7.98
CA ILE A 111 -7.69 -3.18 -8.34
C ILE A 111 -8.10 -1.98 -7.48
N LEU A 112 -7.84 -2.02 -6.17
CA LEU A 112 -8.13 -0.90 -5.28
C LEU A 112 -7.32 0.36 -5.66
N MET A 113 -6.02 0.22 -5.93
CA MET A 113 -5.20 1.35 -6.39
C MET A 113 -5.72 1.92 -7.71
N ALA A 114 -6.11 1.07 -8.66
CA ALA A 114 -6.67 1.50 -9.94
C ALA A 114 -8.01 2.23 -9.76
N THR A 115 -8.91 1.72 -8.93
CA THR A 115 -10.23 2.36 -8.70
C THR A 115 -10.06 3.71 -8.02
N PHE A 116 -9.27 3.82 -6.95
CA PHE A 116 -9.02 5.10 -6.29
C PHE A 116 -8.29 6.10 -7.19
N SER A 117 -7.36 5.63 -8.02
CA SER A 117 -6.68 6.47 -9.01
C SER A 117 -7.66 7.03 -10.06
N ILE A 118 -8.55 6.18 -10.59
CA ILE A 118 -9.58 6.61 -11.55
C ILE A 118 -10.56 7.59 -10.90
N LEU A 119 -11.00 7.34 -9.66
CA LEU A 119 -11.88 8.23 -8.92
C LEU A 119 -11.23 9.60 -8.69
N THR A 120 -9.98 9.62 -8.25
CA THR A 120 -9.20 10.85 -8.05
C THR A 120 -9.08 11.65 -9.36
N LEU A 121 -8.77 10.97 -10.48
CA LEU A 121 -8.70 11.61 -11.79
C LEU A 121 -10.05 12.18 -12.24
N LYS A 122 -11.16 11.50 -11.95
CA LYS A 122 -12.51 12.00 -12.26
C LYS A 122 -12.80 13.29 -11.49
N ILE A 123 -12.49 13.33 -10.19
CA ILE A 123 -12.70 14.53 -9.36
C ILE A 123 -11.85 15.71 -9.86
N ILE A 124 -10.56 15.48 -10.14
CA ILE A 124 -9.67 16.53 -10.67
C ILE A 124 -10.18 17.07 -12.01
N ARG A 125 -10.66 16.18 -12.91
CA ARG A 125 -11.25 16.59 -14.19
C ARG A 125 -12.52 17.41 -13.99
N GLN A 126 -13.36 17.06 -13.02
CA GLN A 126 -14.58 17.81 -12.70
C GLN A 126 -14.24 19.21 -12.18
N ILE A 127 -13.31 19.33 -11.23
CA ILE A 127 -12.85 20.62 -10.70
C ILE A 127 -12.28 21.49 -11.84
N ARG A 128 -11.47 20.91 -12.73
CA ARG A 128 -10.90 21.64 -13.89
C ARG A 128 -11.96 22.14 -14.87
N ARG A 129 -13.07 21.41 -15.04
CA ARG A 129 -14.20 21.86 -15.87
C ARG A 129 -14.93 23.04 -15.22
N GLN A 130 -15.16 22.98 -13.90
CA GLN A 130 -15.79 24.07 -13.15
C GLN A 130 -14.95 25.35 -13.18
N THR A 131 -13.63 25.24 -13.01
CA THR A 131 -12.74 26.42 -13.06
C THR A 131 -12.69 27.05 -14.46
N ARG A 132 -12.72 26.25 -15.54
CA ARG A 132 -12.82 26.79 -16.92
C ARG A 132 -14.13 27.53 -17.16
N SER A 133 -15.25 27.04 -16.65
CA SER A 133 -16.54 27.74 -16.76
C SER A 133 -16.56 29.05 -15.97
N CYS A 134 -15.86 29.11 -14.83
CA CYS A 134 -15.83 30.32 -14.02
C CYS A 134 -14.80 31.36 -14.49
N GLY A 135 -13.74 30.97 -15.20
CA GLY A 135 -12.75 31.91 -15.78
C GLY A 135 -13.31 32.95 -16.76
N ARG A 136 -14.59 32.84 -17.17
CA ARG A 136 -15.31 33.87 -17.95
C ARG A 136 -16.04 34.91 -17.09
N ARG A 137 -16.19 34.71 -15.79
CA ARG A 137 -16.82 35.66 -14.87
C ARG A 137 -15.83 35.98 -13.76
N HIS A 138 -15.37 37.23 -13.70
CA HIS A 138 -14.34 37.75 -12.77
C HIS A 138 -14.63 37.59 -11.25
N HIS A 139 -15.65 36.82 -10.85
CA HIS A 139 -16.14 36.75 -9.47
C HIS A 139 -15.86 35.44 -8.71
N CYS A 140 -15.02 34.54 -9.24
CA CYS A 140 -14.79 33.22 -8.64
C CYS A 140 -13.56 33.08 -7.72
N ALA A 141 -12.81 34.16 -7.50
CA ALA A 141 -11.58 34.12 -6.70
C ALA A 141 -11.81 33.69 -5.24
N ASP A 142 -13.04 33.86 -4.73
CA ASP A 142 -13.35 33.65 -3.31
C ASP A 142 -13.75 32.22 -2.96
N LEU A 143 -13.96 31.32 -3.95
CA LEU A 143 -14.44 29.96 -3.70
C LEU A 143 -13.34 28.92 -3.41
N PHE A 144 -12.06 29.29 -3.51
CA PHE A 144 -10.95 28.41 -3.18
C PHE A 144 -9.96 29.07 -2.19
N PRO A 145 -10.37 29.34 -0.93
CA PRO A 145 -9.45 29.86 0.08
C PRO A 145 -8.46 28.79 0.61
N TYR A 146 -8.61 27.53 0.21
CA TYR A 146 -7.74 26.43 0.64
C TYR A 146 -6.75 26.06 -0.47
N ARG A 147 -5.94 27.04 -0.90
CA ARG A 147 -4.74 26.77 -1.69
C ARG A 147 -3.77 25.97 -0.83
N PHE A 148 -3.56 24.70 -1.21
CA PHE A 148 -2.30 23.95 -1.13
C PHE A 148 -1.28 24.49 -0.11
N PHE A 149 -1.46 24.14 1.17
CA PHE A 149 -0.36 24.05 2.12
C PHE A 149 -0.11 22.56 2.36
N PHE A 150 0.67 21.97 1.47
CA PHE A 150 1.45 20.75 1.69
C PHE A 150 2.69 20.85 0.80
#